data_AF-A0A3N8IAK4-F1
#
_entry.id   AF-A0A3N8IAK4-F1
#
_cell.length_a   1.000
_cell.length_b   1.000
_cell.length_c   1.000
_cell.angle_alpha   90.00
_cell.angle_beta   90.00
_cell.angle_gamma   90.00
#
_symmetry.space_group_name_H-M   'P 1'
#
loop_
_entity.id
_entity.type
_entity.pdbx_description
1 polymer ?
#
loop_
_entity_poly.entity_id
_entity_poly.type
_entity_poly.pdbx_seq_one_letter_code
_entity_poly.pdbx_strand_id
1 'polypeptide(L)'
;MNRLLPMSIALLAGCGIGAGSLHAAGDLDAPPCSAAHAADPGGNAAMPGTSVRSFSTAGCSGAVLQGDRATATVNGDRIELRDGVVYVNGRSYGAVTPVQTVEYEAARDRRTLKVDGKIRTPLR
;
A
#
# COMPACT_ATOMS: atom_id res chain seq x y z
N MET A 1 46.30 -43.37 -14.32
CA MET A 1 47.19 -42.35 -13.71
C MET A 1 46.95 -41.05 -14.45
N ASN A 2 46.41 -40.03 -13.79
CA ASN A 2 46.54 -38.61 -14.13
C ASN A 2 46.09 -37.74 -12.95
N ARG A 3 46.70 -36.57 -12.85
CA ARG A 3 47.14 -35.89 -11.63
C ARG A 3 46.10 -34.94 -11.04
N LEU A 4 46.16 -34.80 -9.71
CA LEU A 4 45.55 -33.75 -8.89
C LEU A 4 46.03 -32.35 -9.31
N LEU A 5 45.14 -31.35 -9.22
CA LEU A 5 45.44 -30.02 -8.65
C LEU A 5 44.11 -29.38 -8.17
N PRO A 6 44.08 -28.76 -6.97
CA PRO A 6 42.89 -28.14 -6.39
C PRO A 6 42.70 -26.71 -6.90
N MET A 7 41.45 -26.32 -7.20
CA MET A 7 41.09 -24.92 -7.38
C MET A 7 40.77 -24.29 -6.02
N SER A 8 41.73 -23.51 -5.52
CA SER A 8 41.54 -22.58 -4.41
C SER A 8 40.71 -21.39 -4.89
N ILE A 9 39.47 -21.24 -4.39
CA ILE A 9 38.72 -19.98 -4.56
C ILE A 9 38.91 -19.17 -3.28
N ALA A 10 39.57 -18.03 -3.44
CA ALA A 10 39.88 -17.07 -2.39
C ALA A 10 38.61 -16.39 -1.86
N LEU A 11 38.45 -16.42 -0.53
CA LEU A 11 37.63 -15.47 0.22
C LEU A 11 38.36 -14.12 0.24
N LEU A 12 37.70 -13.03 -0.16
CA LEU A 12 38.07 -11.67 0.22
C LEU A 12 36.87 -10.72 0.14
N ALA A 13 36.65 -10.05 1.29
CA ALA A 13 36.20 -8.66 1.49
C ALA A 13 34.88 -8.25 0.80
N GLY A 14 33.82 -7.88 1.51
CA GLY A 14 33.83 -6.88 2.58
C GLY A 14 33.14 -5.63 2.06
N CYS A 15 31.81 -5.59 2.16
CA CYS A 15 31.03 -4.36 2.02
C CYS A 15 30.20 -4.20 3.30
N GLY A 16 30.76 -3.45 4.24
CA GLY A 16 30.01 -2.92 5.36
C GLY A 16 29.13 -1.78 4.88
N ILE A 17 27.82 -1.91 5.08
CA ILE A 17 26.93 -0.78 5.34
C ILE A 17 25.93 -1.27 6.39
N GLY A 18 26.39 -1.42 7.63
CA GLY A 18 25.51 -1.54 8.78
C GLY A 18 25.07 -0.14 9.18
N ALA A 19 24.11 0.43 8.44
CA ALA A 19 23.42 1.63 8.90
C ALA A 19 22.60 1.24 10.13
N GLY A 20 23.11 1.62 11.30
CA GLY A 20 22.37 1.52 12.55
C GLY A 20 21.04 2.25 12.41
N SER A 21 19.94 1.53 12.55
CA SER A 21 18.68 2.14 12.92
C SER A 21 18.52 1.90 14.41
N LEU A 22 18.85 2.94 15.17
CA LEU A 22 18.57 3.04 16.59
C LEU A 22 17.08 2.75 16.87
N HIS A 23 16.86 2.18 18.04
CA HIS A 23 15.55 2.03 18.67
C HIS A 23 14.75 3.33 18.61
N ALA A 24 13.55 3.28 18.04
CA ALA A 24 12.47 4.18 18.43
C ALA A 24 11.58 3.43 19.41
N ALA A 25 11.73 3.81 20.68
CA ALA A 25 10.78 3.52 21.74
C ALA A 25 9.43 4.19 21.42
N GLY A 26 8.36 3.60 21.96
CA GLY A 26 6.99 3.79 21.50
C GLY A 26 6.46 5.22 21.48
N ASP A 27 5.61 5.45 20.50
CA ASP A 27 4.38 6.22 20.66
C ASP A 27 3.29 5.55 19.82
N LEU A 28 2.06 5.50 20.32
CA LEU A 28 0.93 4.71 19.79
C LEU A 28 0.27 5.35 18.55
N ASP A 29 1.03 6.11 17.77
CA ASP A 29 0.58 6.68 16.51
C ASP A 29 1.62 6.48 15.42
N ALA A 30 1.55 5.31 14.77
CA ALA A 30 2.19 5.15 13.48
C ALA A 30 1.61 6.22 12.52
N PRO A 31 2.44 7.12 11.96
CA PRO A 31 1.95 8.18 11.09
C PRO A 31 1.18 7.58 9.90
N PRO A 32 0.08 8.22 9.46
CA PRO A 32 -0.67 7.73 8.31
C PRO A 32 0.26 7.69 7.09
N CYS A 33 0.39 6.52 6.48
CA CYS A 33 1.27 6.23 5.35
C CYS A 33 0.74 6.79 4.02
N SER A 34 0.08 7.94 4.09
CA SER A 34 -0.71 8.60 3.06
C SER A 34 -0.03 8.57 1.69
N ALA A 35 -0.85 8.49 0.64
CA ALA A 35 -0.43 8.42 -0.76
C ALA A 35 0.48 9.58 -1.22
N ALA A 36 0.61 10.65 -0.41
CA ALA A 36 1.54 11.75 -0.61
C ALA A 36 3.02 11.31 -0.70
N HIS A 37 3.37 10.15 -0.13
CA HIS A 37 4.74 9.61 -0.15
C HIS A 37 4.95 8.44 -1.12
N ALA A 38 3.90 8.04 -1.82
CA ALA A 38 3.97 6.94 -2.77
C ALA A 38 4.53 7.38 -4.11
N ALA A 39 5.58 6.72 -4.59
CA ALA A 39 5.96 6.75 -6.00
C ALA A 39 4.93 5.95 -6.82
N ASP A 40 4.59 6.46 -8.01
CA ASP A 40 3.54 5.94 -8.89
C ASP A 40 3.88 4.55 -9.46
N PRO A 41 3.15 3.47 -9.12
CA PRO A 41 3.23 2.22 -9.86
C PRO A 41 2.18 2.30 -10.96
N GLY A 42 2.62 2.70 -12.15
CA GLY A 42 1.78 2.78 -13.34
C GLY A 42 1.12 1.44 -13.67
N GLY A 43 -0.12 1.54 -14.16
CA GLY A 43 -0.80 0.49 -14.89
C GLY A 43 -2.02 -0.08 -14.17
N ASN A 44 -3.19 0.44 -14.51
CA ASN A 44 -4.40 -0.34 -14.82
C ASN A 44 -5.31 0.58 -15.63
N ALA A 45 -5.85 0.06 -16.74
CA ALA A 45 -6.71 0.82 -17.65
C ALA A 45 -7.95 1.34 -16.91
N ALA A 46 -7.85 2.58 -16.47
CA ALA A 46 -8.96 3.36 -15.94
C ALA A 46 -10.00 3.53 -17.05
N MET A 47 -11.27 3.23 -16.75
CA MET A 47 -12.35 3.80 -17.54
C MET A 47 -12.23 5.34 -17.52
N PRO A 48 -12.61 6.06 -18.58
CA PRO A 48 -12.53 7.52 -18.61
C PRO A 48 -13.19 8.11 -17.36
N GLY A 49 -12.43 8.90 -16.57
CA GLY A 49 -12.91 9.49 -15.32
C GLY A 49 -12.76 8.62 -14.06
N THR A 50 -12.16 7.44 -14.17
CA THR A 50 -11.77 6.62 -13.01
C THR A 50 -10.26 6.64 -12.83
N SER A 51 -9.76 6.51 -11.61
CA SER A 51 -8.33 6.30 -11.38
C SER A 51 -8.12 5.41 -10.17
N VAL A 52 -7.06 4.60 -10.24
CA VAL A 52 -6.61 3.77 -9.13
C VAL A 52 -5.11 3.92 -9.03
N ARG A 53 -4.63 4.39 -7.89
CA ARG A 53 -3.21 4.53 -7.60
C ARG A 53 -2.89 3.75 -6.33
N SER A 54 -2.13 2.68 -6.47
CA SER A 54 -1.72 1.86 -5.33
C SER A 54 -0.35 2.28 -4.83
N PHE A 55 -0.05 1.96 -3.58
CA PHE A 55 1.24 2.24 -3.00
C PHE A 55 1.62 1.24 -1.92
N SER A 56 2.93 1.13 -1.70
CA SER A 56 3.47 0.33 -0.61
C SER A 56 4.72 1.00 -0.07
N THR A 57 4.85 0.98 1.25
CA THR A 57 6.03 1.42 2.00
C THR A 57 6.35 0.35 3.05
N ALA A 58 7.50 0.43 3.72
CA ALA A 58 7.88 -0.58 4.71
C ALA A 58 6.83 -0.70 5.84
N GLY A 59 6.02 -1.76 5.80
CA GLY A 59 4.98 -2.03 6.79
C GLY A 59 3.61 -1.39 6.53
N CYS A 60 3.40 -0.71 5.39
CA CYS A 60 2.10 -0.20 4.97
C CYS A 60 1.84 -0.42 3.48
N SER A 61 0.58 -0.67 3.14
CA SER A 61 0.10 -0.65 1.76
C SER A 61 -1.17 0.19 1.68
N GLY A 62 -1.43 0.79 0.53
CA GLY A 62 -2.65 1.57 0.34
C GLY A 62 -3.03 1.73 -1.11
N ALA A 63 -4.22 2.30 -1.31
CA ALA A 63 -4.72 2.66 -2.61
C ALA A 63 -5.58 3.92 -2.54
N VAL A 64 -5.48 4.73 -3.58
CA VAL A 64 -6.35 5.88 -3.84
C VAL A 64 -7.21 5.54 -5.04
N LEU A 65 -8.53 5.65 -4.89
CA LEU A 65 -9.53 5.39 -5.90
C LEU A 65 -10.37 6.65 -6.13
N GLN A 66 -10.70 6.92 -7.38
CA GLN A 66 -11.62 7.98 -7.78
C GLN A 66 -12.46 7.52 -8.98
N GLY A 67 -13.67 8.07 -9.12
CA GLY A 67 -14.59 7.80 -10.24
C GLY A 67 -15.80 6.92 -9.86
N ASP A 68 -16.60 6.57 -10.86
CA ASP A 68 -17.88 5.85 -10.67
C ASP A 68 -17.72 4.38 -10.28
N ARG A 69 -16.72 3.71 -10.88
CA ARG A 69 -16.46 2.29 -10.67
C ARG A 69 -14.98 2.01 -10.71
N ALA A 70 -14.45 1.49 -9.61
CA ALA A 70 -13.04 1.18 -9.46
C ALA A 70 -12.86 0.00 -8.50
N THR A 71 -11.77 -0.74 -8.62
CA THR A 71 -11.44 -1.80 -7.69
C THR A 71 -9.94 -1.81 -7.44
N ALA A 72 -9.56 -1.96 -6.17
CA ALA A 72 -8.18 -2.13 -5.74
C ALA A 72 -8.09 -3.30 -4.77
N THR A 73 -6.91 -3.92 -4.68
CA THR A 73 -6.60 -4.91 -3.64
C THR A 73 -5.39 -4.42 -2.87
N VAL A 74 -5.53 -4.24 -1.56
CA VAL A 74 -4.50 -3.72 -0.67
C VAL A 74 -4.32 -4.69 0.48
N ASN A 75 -3.13 -5.28 0.61
CA ASN A 75 -2.83 -6.23 1.70
C ASN A 75 -3.87 -7.35 1.88
N GLY A 76 -4.48 -7.82 0.77
CA GLY A 76 -5.55 -8.82 0.76
C GLY A 76 -6.98 -8.27 0.92
N ASP A 77 -7.13 -7.00 1.28
CA ASP A 77 -8.43 -6.34 1.35
C ASP A 77 -8.87 -5.85 -0.03
N ARG A 78 -10.11 -6.12 -0.40
CA ARG A 78 -10.73 -5.69 -1.67
C ARG A 78 -11.53 -4.41 -1.46
N ILE A 79 -11.12 -3.34 -2.11
CA ILE A 79 -11.78 -2.03 -2.08
C ILE A 79 -12.50 -1.83 -3.39
N GLU A 80 -13.78 -1.50 -3.34
CA GLU A 80 -14.63 -1.31 -4.52
C GLU A 80 -15.36 0.03 -4.44
N LEU A 81 -15.32 0.78 -5.53
CA LEU A 81 -16.33 1.79 -5.84
C LEU A 81 -17.37 1.14 -6.73
N ARG A 82 -18.61 1.08 -6.26
CA ARG A 82 -19.72 0.49 -6.99
C ARG A 82 -20.98 1.29 -6.71
N ASP A 83 -21.61 1.79 -7.79
CA ASP A 83 -22.88 2.50 -7.76
C ASP A 83 -22.89 3.70 -6.78
N GLY A 84 -21.81 4.47 -6.78
CA GLY A 84 -21.65 5.64 -5.90
C GLY A 84 -21.48 5.29 -4.42
N VAL A 85 -21.07 4.06 -4.10
CA VAL A 85 -20.81 3.60 -2.74
C VAL A 85 -19.44 2.94 -2.68
N VAL A 86 -18.68 3.22 -1.62
CA VAL A 86 -17.42 2.55 -1.34
C VAL A 86 -17.63 1.33 -0.45
N TYR A 87 -17.00 0.21 -0.82
CA TYR A 87 -17.00 -1.03 -0.06
C TYR A 87 -15.57 -1.49 0.25
N VAL A 88 -15.37 -2.07 1.42
CA VAL A 88 -14.16 -2.81 1.79
C VAL A 88 -14.56 -4.22 2.20
N ASN A 89 -14.07 -5.23 1.49
CA ASN A 89 -14.44 -6.65 1.68
C ASN A 89 -15.96 -6.86 1.73
N GLY A 90 -16.71 -6.12 0.88
CA GLY A 90 -18.17 -6.17 0.81
C GLY A 90 -18.90 -5.34 1.88
N ARG A 91 -18.21 -4.76 2.88
CA ARG A 91 -18.82 -3.85 3.86
C ARG A 91 -18.90 -2.44 3.31
N SER A 92 -20.07 -1.81 3.35
CA SER A 92 -20.25 -0.44 2.88
C SER A 92 -19.65 0.57 3.85
N TYR A 93 -19.01 1.61 3.33
CA TYR A 93 -18.53 2.80 4.05
C TYR A 93 -19.28 4.06 3.59
N GLY A 94 -20.45 3.87 2.99
CA GLY A 94 -21.36 4.92 2.57
C GLY A 94 -21.09 5.49 1.18
N ALA A 95 -21.93 6.46 0.82
CA ALA A 95 -21.95 7.05 -0.51
C ALA A 95 -20.72 7.92 -0.78
N VAL A 96 -20.25 7.90 -2.02
CA VAL A 96 -19.18 8.72 -2.56
C VAL A 96 -19.57 9.22 -3.95
N THR A 97 -19.19 10.45 -4.28
CA THR A 97 -19.36 10.96 -5.65
C THR A 97 -18.12 10.64 -6.50
N PRO A 98 -18.22 10.67 -7.84
CA PRO A 98 -17.11 10.28 -8.71
C PRO A 98 -15.89 11.20 -8.58
N VAL A 99 -16.07 12.43 -8.10
CA VAL A 99 -14.98 13.39 -7.88
C VAL A 99 -14.32 13.22 -6.51
N GLN A 100 -14.94 12.50 -5.58
CA GLN A 100 -14.36 12.28 -4.26
C GLN A 100 -13.20 11.30 -4.33
N THR A 101 -12.17 11.59 -3.55
CA THR A 101 -10.98 10.75 -3.44
C THR A 101 -11.17 9.76 -2.30
N VAL A 102 -11.14 8.47 -2.60
CA VAL A 102 -11.21 7.39 -1.62
C VAL A 102 -9.81 6.86 -1.38
N GLU A 103 -9.30 7.02 -0.17
CA GLU A 103 -7.99 6.49 0.24
C GLU A 103 -8.18 5.36 1.24
N TYR A 104 -7.54 4.23 0.98
CA TYR A 104 -7.48 3.09 1.87
C TYR A 104 -6.04 2.82 2.27
N GLU A 105 -5.79 2.71 3.57
CA GLU A 105 -4.49 2.40 4.15
C GLU A 105 -4.62 1.14 5.01
N ALA A 106 -3.73 0.16 4.77
CA ALA A 106 -3.55 -1.03 5.57
C ALA A 106 -2.13 -1.07 6.11
N ALA A 107 -1.99 -0.86 7.41
CA ALA A 107 -0.79 -1.16 8.18
C ALA A 107 -0.96 -2.51 8.91
N ARG A 108 0.08 -2.99 9.59
CA ARG A 108 0.11 -4.32 10.24
C ARG A 108 -1.13 -4.64 11.07
N ASP A 109 -1.60 -3.69 11.85
CA ASP A 109 -2.72 -3.82 12.79
C ASP A 109 -3.89 -2.87 12.46
N ARG A 110 -3.63 -1.78 11.74
CA ARG A 110 -4.60 -0.71 11.48
C ARG A 110 -5.08 -0.71 10.03
N ARG A 111 -6.39 -0.54 9.84
CA ARG A 111 -7.03 -0.32 8.55
C ARG A 111 -7.84 0.96 8.61
N THR A 112 -7.61 1.87 7.67
CA THR A 112 -8.26 3.18 7.64
C THR A 112 -8.82 3.42 6.25
N LEU A 113 -10.09 3.83 6.17
CA LEU A 113 -10.68 4.37 4.96
C LEU A 113 -10.94 5.86 5.16
N LYS A 114 -10.47 6.68 4.21
CA LYS A 114 -10.73 8.12 4.15
C LYS A 114 -11.47 8.45 2.86
N VAL A 115 -12.39 9.39 2.94
CA VAL A 115 -13.02 10.02 1.77
C VAL A 115 -12.77 11.51 1.85
N ASP A 116 -12.08 12.06 0.85
CA ASP A 116 -11.56 13.43 0.85
C ASP A 116 -10.79 13.77 2.14
N GLY A 117 -9.95 12.82 2.59
CA GLY A 117 -9.16 12.95 3.81
C GLY A 117 -9.94 12.69 5.12
N LYS A 118 -11.27 12.59 5.10
CA LYS A 118 -12.08 12.32 6.29
C LYS A 118 -12.22 10.83 6.54
N ILE A 119 -11.77 10.36 7.72
CA ILE A 119 -11.92 8.96 8.14
C ILE A 119 -13.41 8.59 8.19
N ARG A 120 -13.73 7.42 7.63
CA ARG A 120 -15.06 6.82 7.70
C ARG A 120 -15.00 5.46 8.38
N THR A 121 -16.08 5.14 9.09
CA THR A 121 -16.31 3.79 9.63
C THR A 121 -17.28 3.02 8.74
N PRO A 122 -17.25 1.68 8.78
CA PRO A 122 -18.25 0.88 8.09
C PRO A 122 -19.66 1.22 8.58
N LEU A 123 -20.63 1.18 7.67
CA LEU A 123 -22.06 1.20 8.00
C LEU A 123 -22.45 -0.17 8.59
N ARG A 124 -23.43 -0.15 9.51
CA ARG A 124 -23.99 -1.36 10.13
C ARG A 124 -24.98 -2.07 9.23
#